data_AF-A0A917JB76-F1
#
_entry.id   AF-A0A917JB76-F1
#
_cell.length_a   1.000
_cell.length_b   1.000
_cell.length_c   1.000
_cell.angle_alpha   90.00
_cell.angle_beta   90.00
_cell.angle_gamma   90.00
#
_symmetry.space_group_name_H-M   'P 1'
#
loop_
_entity.id
_entity.type
_entity.pdbx_description
1 polymer ?
#
loop_
_entity_poly.entity_id
_entity_poly.type
_entity_poly.pdbx_seq_one_letter_code
_entity_poly.pdbx_strand_id
1 'polypeptide(L)'
;MDNQILLDKPSSRQWWWTKIKDFYQGLLISGLITFIIYCALGASIVNVLRDYELVLWAVLIFVVFFLIYTILASILYAFGWLIDAALNDNESERLRLQLFATIYWAAVTIPVLAIGFLVYIVTKAPNSFIL
;
A
#
# COMPACT_ATOMS: atom_id res chain seq x y z
N MET A 1 -2.90 44.32 9.62
CA MET A 1 -3.47 43.28 8.74
C MET A 1 -2.95 41.89 9.12
N ASP A 2 -2.56 41.65 10.39
CA ASP A 2 -1.83 40.43 10.80
C ASP A 2 -2.65 39.42 11.64
N ASN A 3 -3.96 39.65 11.81
CA ASN A 3 -4.82 38.75 12.59
C ASN A 3 -5.64 37.74 11.76
N GLN A 4 -5.50 37.74 10.42
CA GLN A 4 -6.21 36.78 9.56
C GLN A 4 -5.37 35.54 9.19
N ILE A 5 -4.04 35.57 9.42
CA ILE A 5 -3.15 34.42 9.11
C ILE A 5 -3.23 33.33 10.21
N LEU A 6 -3.77 33.68 11.39
CA LEU A 6 -3.98 32.74 12.50
C LEU A 6 -5.34 32.00 12.43
N LEU A 7 -6.16 32.28 11.42
CA LEU A 7 -7.44 31.62 11.23
C LEU A 7 -7.28 30.43 10.29
N ASP A 8 -7.48 29.26 10.88
CA ASP A 8 -7.73 27.96 10.26
C ASP A 8 -6.50 27.12 9.88
N LYS A 9 -5.65 26.83 10.88
CA LYS A 9 -4.89 25.57 10.83
C LYS A 9 -5.90 24.43 10.71
N PRO A 10 -5.78 23.55 9.70
CA PRO A 10 -6.74 22.48 9.53
C PRO A 10 -6.66 21.55 10.75
N SER A 11 -7.82 21.20 11.29
CA SER A 11 -7.93 20.14 12.29
C SER A 11 -7.27 18.86 11.78
N SER A 12 -6.82 17.99 12.69
CA SER A 12 -6.19 16.72 12.31
C SER A 12 -7.06 15.95 11.32
N ARG A 13 -8.38 15.90 11.55
CA ARG A 13 -9.32 15.28 10.61
C ARG A 13 -9.28 15.92 9.22
N GLN A 14 -9.40 17.24 9.12
CA GLN A 14 -9.39 17.93 7.82
C GLN A 14 -8.09 17.70 7.07
N TRP A 15 -6.95 17.78 7.76
CA TRP A 15 -5.64 17.57 7.15
C TRP A 15 -5.53 16.16 6.55
N TRP A 16 -5.88 15.11 7.31
CA TRP A 16 -5.88 13.73 6.83
C TRP A 16 -6.90 13.51 5.70
N TRP A 17 -8.03 14.21 5.69
CA TRP A 17 -8.97 14.14 4.55
C TRP A 17 -8.39 14.70 3.25
N THR A 18 -7.53 15.72 3.32
CA THR A 18 -6.88 16.25 2.10
C THR A 18 -5.88 15.27 1.48
N LYS A 19 -5.28 14.39 2.30
CA LYS A 19 -4.24 13.43 1.88
C LYS A 19 -4.77 12.07 1.41
N ILE A 20 -6.07 11.85 1.51
CA ILE A 20 -6.69 10.56 1.16
C ILE A 20 -6.45 10.20 -0.32
N LYS A 21 -6.51 11.18 -1.22
CA LYS A 21 -6.29 10.97 -2.65
C LYS A 21 -4.85 10.56 -2.94
N ASP A 22 -3.88 11.27 -2.37
CA ASP A 22 -2.45 10.97 -2.52
C ASP A 22 -2.14 9.54 -2.03
N PHE A 23 -2.76 9.15 -0.90
CA PHE A 23 -2.62 7.81 -0.33
C PHE A 23 -3.14 6.71 -1.26
N TYR A 24 -4.39 6.81 -1.73
CA TYR A 24 -4.97 5.81 -2.62
C TYR A 24 -4.30 5.78 -4.01
N GLN A 25 -3.84 6.93 -4.52
CA GLN A 25 -3.04 6.99 -5.74
C GLN A 25 -1.72 6.22 -5.57
N GLY A 26 -1.03 6.41 -4.44
CA GLY A 26 0.16 5.65 -4.09
C GLY A 26 -0.09 4.14 -4.03
N LEU A 27 -1.18 3.73 -3.37
CA LEU A 27 -1.59 2.32 -3.30
C LEU A 27 -1.86 1.71 -4.67
N LEU A 28 -2.59 2.43 -5.53
CA LEU A 28 -2.88 1.96 -6.89
C LEU A 28 -1.61 1.80 -7.72
N ILE A 29 -0.71 2.79 -7.68
CA ILE A 29 0.58 2.74 -8.38
C ILE A 29 1.42 1.58 -7.84
N SER A 30 1.49 1.40 -6.51
CA SER A 30 2.19 0.26 -5.90
C SER A 30 1.62 -1.09 -6.35
N GLY A 31 0.30 -1.23 -6.36
CA GLY A 31 -0.37 -2.43 -6.84
C GLY A 31 -0.02 -2.75 -8.28
N LEU A 32 -0.02 -1.74 -9.15
CA LEU A 32 0.36 -1.89 -10.55
C LEU A 32 1.84 -2.29 -10.71
N ILE A 33 2.75 -1.64 -9.99
CA ILE A 33 4.18 -2.01 -9.99
C ILE A 33 4.37 -3.45 -9.51
N THR A 34 3.68 -3.82 -8.44
CA THR A 34 3.70 -5.17 -7.86
C THR A 34 3.21 -6.21 -8.86
N PHE A 35 2.14 -5.89 -9.61
CA PHE A 35 1.62 -6.75 -10.67
C PHE A 35 2.64 -6.94 -11.80
N ILE A 36 3.28 -5.85 -12.26
CA ILE A 36 4.30 -5.91 -13.32
C ILE A 36 5.48 -6.78 -12.88
N ILE A 37 5.96 -6.61 -11.64
CA ILE A 37 7.04 -7.44 -11.06
C ILE A 37 6.60 -8.90 -10.99
N TYR A 38 5.38 -9.18 -10.53
CA TYR A 38 4.83 -10.53 -10.49
C TYR A 38 4.79 -11.16 -11.89
N CYS A 39 4.34 -10.45 -12.92
CA CYS A 39 4.32 -10.97 -14.29
C CYS A 39 5.75 -11.25 -14.82
N ALA A 40 6.69 -10.34 -14.58
CA ALA A 40 8.08 -10.50 -15.03
C ALA A 40 8.78 -11.70 -14.35
N LEU A 41 8.58 -11.86 -13.04
CA LEU A 41 9.13 -12.99 -12.29
C LEU A 41 8.41 -14.29 -12.59
N GLY A 42 7.08 -14.25 -12.74
CA GLY A 42 6.25 -15.39 -13.12
C GLY A 42 6.69 -15.99 -14.43
N ALA A 43 6.93 -15.17 -15.45
CA ALA A 43 7.47 -15.62 -16.74
C ALA A 43 8.88 -16.25 -16.65
N SER A 44 9.66 -15.88 -15.63
CA SER A 44 11.03 -16.38 -15.43
C SER A 44 11.07 -17.67 -14.59
N ILE A 45 10.12 -17.86 -13.68
CA ILE A 45 10.13 -18.96 -12.69
C ILE A 45 9.24 -20.12 -13.13
N VAL A 46 8.10 -19.83 -13.73
CA VAL A 46 7.09 -20.84 -14.07
C VAL A 46 6.71 -20.64 -15.54
N ASN A 47 6.74 -21.72 -16.33
CA ASN A 47 6.37 -21.72 -17.74
C ASN A 47 4.82 -21.58 -17.90
N VAL A 48 4.20 -20.63 -17.18
CA VAL A 48 2.76 -20.47 -16.93
C VAL A 48 2.00 -20.03 -18.17
N LEU A 49 2.69 -19.45 -19.15
CA LEU A 49 2.05 -18.78 -20.28
C LEU A 49 1.48 -19.72 -21.35
N ARG A 50 1.40 -21.03 -21.09
CA ARG A 50 0.76 -21.97 -22.03
C ARG A 50 -0.75 -22.07 -21.87
N ASP A 51 -1.31 -21.82 -20.69
CA ASP A 51 -2.76 -21.89 -20.46
C ASP A 51 -3.36 -20.52 -20.13
N TYR A 52 -4.11 -19.97 -21.08
CA TYR A 52 -4.83 -18.70 -20.95
C TYR A 52 -5.77 -18.67 -19.72
N GLU A 53 -6.42 -19.79 -19.41
CA GLU A 53 -7.30 -19.90 -18.24
C GLU A 53 -6.54 -19.69 -16.93
N LEU A 54 -5.32 -20.23 -16.83
CA LEU A 54 -4.48 -20.10 -15.63
C LEU A 54 -4.06 -18.64 -15.41
N VAL A 55 -3.78 -17.91 -16.50
CA VAL A 55 -3.46 -16.48 -16.46
C VAL A 55 -4.65 -15.66 -15.96
N LEU A 56 -5.86 -15.94 -16.46
CA LEU A 56 -7.08 -15.25 -16.01
C LEU A 56 -7.33 -15.49 -14.51
N TRP A 57 -7.20 -16.73 -14.04
CA TRP A 57 -7.33 -17.05 -12.62
C TRP A 57 -6.28 -16.35 -11.75
N ALA A 58 -5.02 -16.30 -12.20
CA ALA A 58 -3.96 -15.61 -11.49
C ALA A 58 -4.23 -14.10 -11.35
N VAL A 59 -4.73 -13.46 -12.42
CA VAL A 59 -5.13 -12.04 -12.38
C VAL A 59 -6.28 -11.82 -11.41
N LEU A 60 -7.31 -12.67 -11.44
CA LEU A 60 -8.45 -12.57 -10.51
C LEU A 60 -7.99 -12.70 -9.04
N ILE A 61 -7.13 -13.67 -8.75
CA ILE A 61 -6.55 -13.86 -7.42
C ILE A 61 -5.74 -12.63 -6.99
N PHE A 62 -4.92 -12.08 -7.89
CA PHE A 62 -4.14 -10.85 -7.61
C PHE A 62 -5.06 -9.67 -7.26
N VAL A 63 -6.15 -9.47 -8.01
CA VAL A 63 -7.13 -8.42 -7.74
C VAL A 63 -7.78 -8.62 -6.36
N VAL A 64 -8.16 -9.85 -6.01
CA VAL A 64 -8.74 -10.15 -4.68
C VAL A 64 -7.75 -9.83 -3.56
N PHE A 65 -6.49 -10.25 -3.67
CA PHE A 65 -5.47 -9.92 -2.67
C PHE A 65 -5.21 -8.42 -2.59
N PHE A 66 -5.19 -7.72 -3.73
CA PHE A 66 -5.01 -6.27 -3.76
C PHE A 66 -6.18 -5.53 -3.09
N LEU A 67 -7.42 -6.00 -3.24
CA LEU A 67 -8.58 -5.44 -2.53
C LEU A 67 -8.48 -5.64 -1.02
N ILE A 68 -8.16 -6.86 -0.56
CA ILE A 68 -7.93 -7.15 0.86
C ILE A 68 -6.83 -6.24 1.41
N TYR A 69 -5.73 -6.11 0.66
CA TYR A 69 -4.62 -5.26 1.03
C TYR A 69 -5.02 -3.78 1.15
N THR A 70 -5.82 -3.29 0.19
CA THR A 70 -6.32 -1.91 0.19
C THR A 70 -7.14 -1.64 1.45
N ILE A 71 -8.01 -2.58 1.86
CA ILE A 71 -8.79 -2.45 3.11
C ILE A 71 -7.87 -2.35 4.33
N LEU A 72 -6.85 -3.20 4.43
CA LEU A 72 -5.87 -3.15 5.52
C LEU A 72 -5.11 -1.82 5.54
N ALA A 73 -4.70 -1.32 4.38
CA ALA A 73 -4.04 -0.03 4.25
C ALA A 73 -4.96 1.14 4.65
N SER A 74 -6.26 1.07 4.33
CA SER A 74 -7.26 2.05 4.79
C SER A 74 -7.42 2.06 6.31
N ILE A 75 -7.37 0.89 6.97
CA ILE A 75 -7.39 0.79 8.42
C ILE A 75 -6.14 1.43 9.02
N LEU A 76 -4.96 1.15 8.44
CA LEU A 76 -3.70 1.77 8.87
C LEU A 76 -3.72 3.30 8.71
N TYR A 77 -4.31 3.79 7.62
CA TYR A 77 -4.53 5.22 7.38
C TYR A 77 -5.40 5.86 8.47
N ALA A 78 -6.50 5.20 8.84
CA ALA A 78 -7.38 5.66 9.91
C ALA A 78 -6.66 5.72 11.26
N PHE A 79 -5.79 4.76 11.57
CA PHE A 79 -4.94 4.81 12.75
C PHE A 79 -3.98 6.00 12.74
N GLY A 80 -3.43 6.39 11.58
CA GLY A 80 -2.62 7.60 11.45
C GLY A 80 -3.36 8.85 11.92
N TRP A 81 -4.61 9.01 11.48
CA TRP A 81 -5.47 10.09 11.95
C TRP A 81 -5.73 10.03 13.47
N LEU A 82 -6.03 8.85 14.02
CA LEU A 82 -6.28 8.69 15.47
C LEU A 82 -5.05 9.03 16.31
N ILE A 83 -3.86 8.60 15.88
CA ILE A 83 -2.59 8.90 16.56
C ILE A 83 -2.29 10.40 16.48
N ASP A 84 -2.50 11.04 15.32
CA ASP A 84 -2.35 12.49 15.18
C ASP A 84 -3.33 13.24 16.11
N ALA A 85 -4.59 12.81 16.18
CA ALA A 85 -5.57 13.42 17.07
C ALA A 85 -5.24 13.24 18.57
N ALA A 86 -4.53 12.18 18.94
CA ALA A 86 -4.18 11.88 20.34
C ALA A 86 -2.85 12.50 20.80
N LEU A 87 -1.89 12.73 19.88
CA LEU A 87 -0.53 13.16 20.22
C LEU A 87 -0.17 14.57 19.73
N ASN A 88 -0.99 15.17 18.86
CA ASN A 88 -0.66 16.43 18.20
C ASN A 88 -1.42 17.63 18.77
N ASP A 89 -1.28 17.87 20.08
CA ASP A 89 -1.98 18.94 20.80
C ASP A 89 -1.66 20.35 20.26
N ASN A 90 -0.51 20.53 19.61
CA ASN A 90 -0.05 21.82 19.07
C ASN A 90 -0.33 22.00 17.57
N GLU A 91 -1.07 21.07 16.95
CA GLU A 91 -1.34 21.06 15.51
C GLU A 91 -0.05 21.20 14.67
N SER A 92 0.98 20.46 15.06
CA SER A 92 2.26 20.41 14.37
C SER A 92 2.11 19.73 13.02
N GLU A 93 2.25 20.50 11.94
CA GLU A 93 2.26 19.98 10.57
C GLU A 93 3.43 19.02 10.35
N ARG A 94 4.58 19.26 11.00
CA ARG A 94 5.74 18.39 10.89
C ARG A 94 5.44 16.97 11.36
N LEU A 95 4.74 16.83 12.49
CA LEU A 95 4.35 15.51 13.00
C LEU A 95 3.39 14.80 12.03
N ARG A 96 2.41 15.53 11.49
CA ARG A 96 1.45 15.01 10.49
C ARG A 96 2.15 14.48 9.25
N LEU A 97 3.10 15.26 8.70
CA LEU A 97 3.88 14.85 7.54
C LEU A 97 4.73 13.60 7.82
N GLN A 98 5.37 13.53 8.98
CA GLN A 98 6.17 12.36 9.37
C GLN A 98 5.31 11.10 9.55
N LEU A 99 4.17 11.24 10.22
CA LEU A 99 3.24 10.14 10.46
C LEU A 99 2.60 9.65 9.16
N PHE A 100 2.14 10.57 8.32
CA PHE A 100 1.64 10.26 6.98
C PHE A 100 2.71 9.58 6.13
N ALA A 101 3.94 10.12 6.07
CA ALA A 101 5.02 9.52 5.29
C ALA A 101 5.33 8.09 5.76
N THR A 102 5.36 7.85 7.07
CA THR A 102 5.61 6.51 7.64
C THR A 102 4.53 5.53 7.21
N ILE A 103 3.26 5.90 7.37
CA ILE A 103 2.12 5.07 7.00
C ILE A 103 2.05 4.86 5.49
N TYR A 104 2.25 5.91 4.72
CA TYR A 104 2.25 5.89 3.26
C TYR A 104 3.34 4.94 2.73
N TRP A 105 4.59 5.10 3.17
CA TRP A 105 5.68 4.27 2.70
C TRP A 105 5.55 2.83 3.18
N ALA A 106 5.08 2.57 4.40
CA ALA A 106 4.75 1.22 4.83
C ALA A 106 3.69 0.60 3.90
N ALA A 107 2.62 1.33 3.61
CA ALA A 107 1.53 0.86 2.77
C ALA A 107 1.91 0.72 1.28
N VAL A 108 2.84 1.51 0.76
CA VAL A 108 3.26 1.44 -0.65
C VAL A 108 4.36 0.40 -0.85
N THR A 109 5.17 0.08 0.16
CA THR A 109 6.30 -0.85 0.02
C THR A 109 5.93 -2.30 0.28
N ILE A 110 4.98 -2.58 1.18
CA ILE A 110 4.58 -3.95 1.53
C ILE A 110 4.18 -4.80 0.32
N PRO A 111 3.37 -4.33 -0.65
CA PRO A 111 2.99 -5.17 -1.80
C PRO A 111 4.19 -5.62 -2.63
N VAL A 112 5.13 -4.70 -2.84
CA VAL A 112 6.37 -4.97 -3.59
C VAL A 112 7.25 -5.97 -2.84
N LEU A 113 7.41 -5.79 -1.53
CA LEU A 113 8.20 -6.69 -0.69
C LEU A 113 7.54 -8.09 -0.59
N ALA A 114 6.22 -8.16 -0.56
CA ALA A 114 5.48 -9.42 -0.48
C ALA A 114 5.74 -10.30 -1.71
N ILE A 115 5.82 -9.72 -2.91
CA ILE A 115 6.18 -10.48 -4.12
C ILE A 115 7.63 -10.98 -4.06
N GLY A 116 8.57 -10.13 -3.63
CA GLY A 116 9.97 -10.54 -3.44
C GLY A 116 10.10 -11.71 -2.46
N PHE A 117 9.36 -11.65 -1.35
CA PHE A 117 9.31 -12.72 -0.35
C PHE A 117 8.67 -14.01 -0.87
N LEU A 118 7.57 -13.90 -1.63
CA LEU A 118 6.92 -15.05 -2.24
C LEU A 118 7.85 -15.78 -3.21
N VAL A 119 8.57 -15.02 -4.04
CA VAL A 119 9.56 -15.58 -4.98
C VAL A 119 10.70 -16.26 -4.22
N TYR A 120 11.19 -15.66 -3.14
CA TYR A 120 12.19 -16.28 -2.29
C TYR A 120 11.71 -17.62 -1.71
N ILE A 121 10.48 -17.68 -1.20
CA ILE A 121 9.90 -18.94 -0.69
C ILE A 121 9.82 -19.99 -1.79
N VAL A 122 9.24 -19.64 -2.95
CA VAL A 122 9.03 -20.59 -4.06
C VAL A 122 10.36 -21.16 -4.56
N THR A 123 11.40 -20.33 -4.66
CA THR A 123 12.73 -20.77 -5.13
C THR A 123 13.52 -21.58 -4.10
N LYS A 124 13.14 -21.52 -2.81
CA LYS A 124 13.78 -22.27 -1.72
C LYS A 124 12.95 -23.45 -1.23
N ALA A 125 11.69 -23.56 -1.62
CA ALA A 125 10.84 -24.67 -1.25
C ALA A 125 11.41 -25.99 -1.84
N PRO A 126 11.57 -27.06 -1.05
CA PRO A 126 11.95 -28.36 -1.59
C PRO A 126 10.87 -28.83 -2.58
N ASN A 127 11.29 -29.47 -3.67
CA ASN A 127 10.48 -29.91 -4.82
C ASN A 127 9.26 -30.81 -4.50
N SER A 128 8.92 -31.05 -3.24
CA SER A 128 7.83 -31.92 -2.81
C SER A 128 6.44 -31.28 -2.80
N PHE A 129 6.29 -30.01 -3.19
CA PHE A 129 5.01 -29.29 -3.21
C PHE A 129 4.44 -29.04 -4.63
N ILE A 130 5.09 -29.55 -5.67
CA ILE A 130 4.60 -29.49 -7.05
C ILE A 130 4.32 -30.92 -7.51
N LEU A 131 3.24 -31.51 -7.00
CA LEU A 131 2.58 -32.70 -7.56
C LEU A 131 1.07 -32.50 -7.43
#